data_AF-A0A1F2T9X8-F1
#
_entry.id   AF-A0A1F2T9X8-F1
#
_cell.length_a   1.000
_cell.length_b   1.000
_cell.length_c   1.000
_cell.angle_alpha   90.00
_cell.angle_beta   90.00
_cell.angle_gamma   90.00
#
_symmetry.space_group_name_H-M   'P 1'
#
loop_
_entity.id
_entity.type
_entity.pdbx_description
1 polymer ?
#
loop_
_entity_poly.entity_id
_entity_poly.type
_entity_poly.pdbx_seq_one_letter_code
_entity_poly.pdbx_strand_id
1 'polypeptide(L)'
;MAVLTRASLCLVALLVMAGCRTGPEQWGSFRGRVVDAETEKPIAGAHVMVMWVRERPALHLTESFFDAQETVTDLDGRFEIPRQRRILTAWVTGPAVSVFAPGYLMLEPKVTPPGGLAYVDPTVVRMRPLTTLEERCRFRPREPFGPTTAVPRYLTAVQAYNLRLECFGLLGT
;
A
#
# COMPACT_ATOMS: atom_id res chain seq x y z
N MET A 1 -6.05 46.49 33.41
CA MET A 1 -6.46 45.11 33.08
C MET A 1 -7.02 44.98 31.64
N ALA A 2 -6.40 45.60 30.63
CA ALA A 2 -6.86 45.52 29.23
C ALA A 2 -5.82 44.92 28.26
N VAL A 3 -4.61 44.61 28.75
CA VAL A 3 -3.50 44.08 27.94
C VAL A 3 -3.47 42.55 27.94
N LEU A 4 -3.92 41.92 29.05
CA LEU A 4 -3.96 40.45 29.18
C LEU A 4 -5.00 39.78 28.28
N THR A 5 -6.08 40.47 27.89
CA THR A 5 -7.12 39.91 27.00
C THR A 5 -6.68 39.81 25.54
N ARG A 6 -5.77 40.68 25.08
CA ARG A 6 -5.27 40.67 23.68
C ARG A 6 -4.23 39.58 23.43
N ALA A 7 -3.36 39.31 24.41
CA ALA A 7 -2.34 38.28 24.32
C ALA A 7 -2.96 36.86 24.28
N SER A 8 -4.04 36.63 25.05
CA SER A 8 -4.76 35.35 25.08
C SER A 8 -5.51 35.05 23.78
N LEU A 9 -6.04 36.06 23.08
CA LEU A 9 -6.67 35.85 21.77
C LEU A 9 -5.67 35.46 20.68
N CYS A 10 -4.45 36.05 20.69
CA CYS A 10 -3.40 35.67 19.75
C CYS A 10 -2.90 34.23 19.97
N LEU A 11 -2.78 33.78 21.21
CA LEU A 11 -2.31 32.43 21.53
C LEU A 11 -3.32 31.34 21.11
N VAL A 12 -4.63 31.61 21.28
CA VAL A 12 -5.69 30.71 20.80
C VAL A 12 -5.74 30.68 19.27
N ALA A 13 -5.55 31.82 18.59
CA ALA A 13 -5.50 31.89 17.13
C ALA A 13 -4.26 31.15 16.54
N LEU A 14 -3.12 31.19 17.23
CA LEU A 14 -1.90 30.47 16.83
C LEU A 14 -2.03 28.95 17.00
N LEU A 15 -2.75 28.47 18.02
CA LEU A 15 -3.01 27.05 18.23
C LEU A 15 -3.95 26.43 17.18
N VAL A 16 -4.84 27.22 16.58
CA VAL A 16 -5.73 26.75 15.50
C VAL A 16 -4.99 26.55 14.17
N MET A 17 -3.90 27.29 13.92
CA MET A 17 -3.12 27.19 12.68
C MET A 17 -2.09 26.03 12.68
N ALA A 18 -1.80 25.43 13.85
CA ALA A 18 -0.83 24.34 13.97
C ALA A 18 -1.44 22.93 13.79
N GLY A 19 -2.76 22.81 13.58
CA GLY A 19 -3.49 21.55 13.79
C GLY A 19 -3.96 20.77 12.58
N CYS A 20 -3.73 21.22 11.34
CA CYS A 20 -4.16 20.45 10.15
C CYS A 20 -2.98 20.02 9.29
N ARG A 21 -2.19 19.05 9.76
CA ARG A 21 -1.53 18.12 8.84
C ARG A 21 -2.53 17.06 8.38
N THR A 22 -3.60 17.46 7.69
CA THR A 22 -4.33 16.54 6.82
C THR A 22 -3.59 16.50 5.50
N GLY A 23 -2.53 15.69 5.45
CA GLY A 23 -1.80 15.46 4.22
C GLY A 23 -2.76 14.88 3.18
N PRO A 24 -2.97 15.54 2.02
CA PRO A 24 -3.87 15.06 0.97
C PRO A 24 -3.50 13.66 0.43
N GLU A 25 -2.32 13.16 0.74
CA GLU A 25 -1.76 11.90 0.23
C GLU A 25 -2.18 10.64 0.98
N GLN A 26 -2.63 10.75 2.24
CA GLN A 26 -2.91 9.57 3.06
C GLN A 26 -3.99 8.65 2.44
N TRP A 27 -4.85 9.20 1.58
CA TRP A 27 -5.92 8.50 0.87
C TRP A 27 -5.75 8.48 -0.66
N GLY A 28 -4.53 8.76 -1.14
CA GLY A 28 -4.19 8.74 -2.56
C GLY A 28 -4.35 10.10 -3.25
N SER A 29 -4.43 10.17 -4.57
CA SER A 29 -4.34 9.06 -5.53
C SER A 29 -3.00 8.33 -5.43
N PHE A 30 -3.02 7.01 -5.57
CA PHE A 30 -1.80 6.20 -5.69
C PHE A 30 -1.57 5.84 -7.14
N ARG A 31 -0.37 6.09 -7.63
CA ARG A 31 0.03 5.85 -9.01
C ARG A 31 1.41 5.24 -9.06
N GLY A 32 1.62 4.41 -10.07
CA GLY A 32 2.93 3.83 -10.30
C GLY A 32 2.99 3.05 -11.59
N ARG A 33 4.17 2.49 -11.84
CA ARG A 33 4.42 1.58 -12.95
C ARG A 33 5.11 0.32 -12.44
N VAL A 34 4.60 -0.84 -12.80
CA VAL A 34 5.16 -2.14 -12.47
C VAL A 34 5.99 -2.63 -13.65
N VAL A 35 7.24 -2.98 -13.37
CA VAL A 35 8.19 -3.44 -14.39
C VAL A 35 8.94 -4.68 -13.92
N ASP A 36 9.34 -5.50 -14.87
CA ASP A 36 10.28 -6.59 -14.65
C ASP A 36 11.67 -6.01 -14.31
N ALA A 37 12.28 -6.47 -13.23
CA ALA A 37 13.52 -5.90 -12.71
C ALA A 37 14.76 -6.23 -13.55
N GLU A 38 14.69 -7.23 -14.43
CA GLU A 38 15.81 -7.64 -15.27
C GLU A 38 15.72 -7.01 -16.66
N THR A 39 14.50 -6.96 -17.21
CA THR A 39 14.26 -6.50 -18.58
C THR A 39 13.73 -5.06 -18.67
N GLU A 40 13.31 -4.47 -17.54
CA GLU A 40 12.66 -3.16 -17.44
C GLU A 40 11.36 -3.05 -18.28
N LYS A 41 10.84 -4.18 -18.77
CA LYS A 41 9.58 -4.24 -19.52
C LYS A 41 8.39 -4.08 -18.57
N PRO A 42 7.31 -3.41 -19.01
CA PRO A 42 6.11 -3.28 -18.21
C PRO A 42 5.45 -4.64 -17.93
N ILE A 43 4.92 -4.80 -16.72
CA ILE A 43 4.14 -5.99 -16.34
C ILE A 43 2.67 -5.62 -16.35
N ALA A 44 1.97 -6.06 -17.39
CA ALA A 44 0.52 -5.97 -17.50
C ALA A 44 -0.18 -7.03 -16.64
N GLY A 45 -1.37 -6.72 -16.12
CA GLY A 45 -2.15 -7.67 -15.34
C GLY A 45 -1.66 -7.91 -13.90
N ALA A 46 -0.70 -7.12 -13.41
CA ALA A 46 -0.30 -7.15 -12.01
C ALA A 46 -1.43 -6.59 -11.13
N HIS A 47 -1.76 -7.30 -10.05
CA HIS A 47 -2.77 -6.89 -9.09
C HIS A 47 -2.12 -5.95 -8.07
N VAL A 48 -2.70 -4.76 -7.90
CA VAL A 48 -2.22 -3.77 -6.95
C VAL A 48 -3.28 -3.56 -5.88
N MET A 49 -2.89 -3.68 -4.63
CA MET A 49 -3.73 -3.42 -3.47
C MET A 49 -3.11 -2.30 -2.64
N VAL A 50 -3.97 -1.41 -2.16
CA VAL A 50 -3.67 -0.44 -1.10
C VAL A 50 -4.55 -0.74 0.09
N MET A 51 -3.96 -0.88 1.28
CA MET A 51 -4.66 -1.21 2.50
C MET A 51 -4.35 -0.18 3.59
N TRP A 52 -5.37 0.11 4.39
CA TRP A 52 -5.29 0.95 5.56
C TRP A 52 -5.72 0.16 6.79
N VAL A 53 -5.06 0.43 7.90
CA VAL A 53 -5.29 -0.26 9.17
C VAL A 53 -5.63 0.77 10.22
N ARG A 54 -6.49 0.40 11.16
CA ARG A 54 -6.75 1.20 12.36
C ARG A 54 -5.93 0.63 13.50
N GLU A 55 -5.05 1.46 14.02
CA GLU A 55 -4.33 1.21 15.26
C GLU A 55 -5.23 1.60 16.42
N ARG A 56 -5.46 0.69 17.38
CA ARG A 56 -6.13 1.06 18.62
C ARG A 56 -5.11 1.11 19.76
N PRO A 57 -5.03 2.21 20.52
CA PRO A 57 -4.26 2.22 21.75
C PRO A 57 -4.93 1.27 22.75
N ALA A 58 -4.38 0.07 22.87
CA ALA A 58 -4.66 -0.88 23.95
C ALA A 58 -3.32 -1.24 24.63
N LEU A 59 -3.36 -2.05 25.70
CA LEU A 59 -2.15 -2.55 26.40
C LEU A 59 -1.12 -3.20 25.45
N HIS A 60 -1.58 -3.68 24.29
CA HIS A 60 -0.76 -4.02 23.13
C HIS A 60 -1.31 -3.30 21.88
N LEU A 61 -0.43 -2.84 20.99
CA LEU A 61 -0.83 -2.27 19.70
C LEU A 61 -1.60 -3.34 18.91
N THR A 62 -2.89 -3.11 18.68
CA THR A 62 -3.71 -3.99 17.85
C THR A 62 -4.07 -3.26 16.56
N GLU A 63 -3.59 -3.81 15.44
CA GLU A 63 -3.98 -3.37 14.11
C GLU A 63 -5.28 -4.08 13.71
N SER A 64 -6.23 -3.31 13.20
CA SER A 64 -7.49 -3.83 12.66
C SER A 64 -7.69 -3.32 11.25
N PHE A 65 -8.29 -4.13 10.38
CA PHE A 65 -8.60 -3.70 9.00
C PHE A 65 -9.48 -2.44 9.04
N PHE A 66 -9.10 -1.41 8.29
CA PHE A 66 -9.93 -0.22 8.11
C PHE A 66 -10.58 -0.22 6.73
N ASP A 67 -9.77 -0.25 5.67
CA ASP A 67 -10.25 -0.22 4.30
C ASP A 67 -9.17 -0.76 3.35
N ALA A 68 -9.56 -1.13 2.13
CA ALA A 68 -8.64 -1.45 1.06
C ALA A 68 -9.23 -1.12 -0.30
N GLN A 69 -8.35 -0.84 -1.26
CA GLN A 69 -8.69 -0.62 -2.66
C GLN A 69 -7.76 -1.45 -3.54
N GLU A 70 -8.26 -1.87 -4.69
CA GLU A 70 -7.48 -2.63 -5.65
C GLU A 70 -7.65 -2.12 -7.08
N THR A 71 -6.62 -2.36 -7.88
CA THR A 71 -6.64 -2.17 -9.33
C THR A 71 -5.74 -3.21 -10.00
N VAL A 72 -5.73 -3.21 -11.32
CA VAL A 72 -4.89 -4.09 -12.14
C VAL A 72 -4.11 -3.22 -13.11
N THR A 73 -2.83 -3.53 -13.33
CA THR A 73 -2.00 -2.76 -14.25
C THR A 73 -2.46 -2.92 -15.70
N ASP A 74 -2.36 -1.82 -16.45
CA ASP A 74 -2.62 -1.79 -17.88
C ASP A 74 -1.46 -2.40 -18.71
N LEU A 75 -1.56 -2.32 -20.04
CA LEU A 75 -0.54 -2.83 -20.97
C LEU A 75 0.82 -2.15 -20.82
N ASP A 76 0.86 -0.91 -20.32
CA ASP A 76 2.08 -0.17 -20.03
C ASP A 76 2.60 -0.41 -18.60
N GLY A 77 1.97 -1.33 -17.87
CA GLY A 77 2.29 -1.67 -16.49
C GLY A 77 1.87 -0.58 -15.51
N ARG A 78 1.06 0.40 -15.92
CA ARG A 78 0.65 1.53 -15.08
C ARG A 78 -0.56 1.15 -14.27
N PHE A 79 -0.67 1.74 -13.08
CA PHE A 79 -1.85 1.65 -12.25
C PHE A 79 -2.19 3.01 -11.65
N GLU A 80 -3.47 3.19 -11.37
CA GLU A 80 -3.98 4.30 -10.59
C GLU A 80 -5.08 3.79 -9.65
N ILE A 81 -4.99 4.19 -8.38
CA ILE A 81 -6.05 4.03 -7.39
C ILE A 81 -6.49 5.45 -7.02
N PRO A 82 -7.74 5.83 -7.33
CA PRO A 82 -8.20 7.20 -7.17
C PRO A 82 -8.24 7.60 -5.69
N ARG A 83 -8.11 8.91 -5.44
CA ARG A 83 -8.22 9.44 -4.08
C ARG A 83 -9.62 9.16 -3.53
N GLN A 84 -9.69 8.71 -2.30
CA GLN A 84 -10.94 8.71 -1.54
C GLN A 84 -11.03 9.90 -0.59
N ARG A 85 -12.22 10.51 -0.53
CA ARG A 85 -12.55 11.50 0.51
C ARG A 85 -13.15 10.77 1.69
N ARG A 86 -12.45 10.77 2.82
CA ARG A 86 -12.91 10.15 4.07
C ARG A 86 -12.99 11.22 5.16
N ILE A 87 -14.09 11.19 5.90
CA ILE A 87 -14.33 12.03 7.08
C ILE A 87 -14.27 11.05 8.27
N LEU A 88 -13.54 11.40 9.34
CA LEU A 88 -13.27 10.55 10.54
C LEU A 88 -12.20 9.46 10.36
N THR A 89 -10.96 9.87 10.14
CA THR A 89 -9.80 8.99 9.90
C THR A 89 -8.87 8.90 11.10
N ALA A 90 -9.38 9.17 12.30
CA ALA A 90 -8.57 9.12 13.52
C ALA A 90 -8.03 7.69 13.71
N TRP A 91 -6.75 7.60 14.06
CA TRP A 91 -6.04 6.35 14.34
C TRP A 91 -5.94 5.39 13.15
N VAL A 92 -6.10 5.91 11.93
CA VAL A 92 -5.83 5.13 10.72
C VAL A 92 -4.40 5.37 10.27
N THR A 93 -3.65 4.30 10.08
CA THR A 93 -2.30 4.28 9.55
C THR A 93 -2.24 3.54 8.21
N GLY A 94 -1.16 3.77 7.47
CA GLY A 94 -1.00 3.36 6.08
C GLY A 94 -0.81 4.56 5.15
N PRO A 95 -0.87 4.34 3.82
CA PRO A 95 -1.21 3.07 3.16
C PRO A 95 -0.08 2.02 3.19
N ALA A 96 -0.45 0.75 3.35
CA ALA A 96 0.38 -0.37 2.93
C ALA A 96 0.05 -0.72 1.47
N VAL A 97 1.04 -0.69 0.58
CA VAL A 97 0.86 -1.03 -0.84
C VAL A 97 1.48 -2.39 -1.11
N SER A 98 0.72 -3.27 -1.77
CA SER A 98 1.17 -4.59 -2.19
C SER A 98 0.90 -4.78 -3.67
N VAL A 99 1.89 -5.32 -4.39
CA VAL A 99 1.80 -5.63 -5.81
C VAL A 99 2.05 -7.12 -6.00
N PHE A 100 1.12 -7.79 -6.66
CA PHE A 100 1.18 -9.21 -6.95
C PHE A 100 1.15 -9.45 -8.46
N ALA A 101 2.16 -10.16 -8.95
CA ALA A 101 2.17 -10.76 -10.28
C ALA A 101 2.61 -12.23 -10.12
N PRO A 102 1.89 -13.20 -10.71
CA PRO A 102 2.26 -14.61 -10.62
C PRO A 102 3.70 -14.87 -11.06
N GLY A 103 4.48 -15.57 -10.23
CA GLY A 103 5.88 -15.89 -10.54
C GLY A 103 6.86 -14.73 -10.33
N TYR A 104 6.45 -13.65 -9.65
CA TYR A 104 7.32 -12.52 -9.34
C TYR A 104 7.42 -12.23 -7.84
N LEU A 105 8.54 -11.64 -7.45
CA LEU A 105 8.78 -11.06 -6.13
C LEU A 105 8.87 -9.54 -6.23
N MET A 106 8.07 -8.83 -5.44
CA MET A 106 8.15 -7.38 -5.32
C MET A 106 9.46 -6.97 -4.65
N LEU A 107 10.19 -6.07 -5.30
CA LEU A 107 11.36 -5.40 -4.73
C LEU A 107 10.96 -4.05 -4.14
N GLU A 108 11.94 -3.38 -3.50
CA GLU A 108 11.73 -2.04 -2.97
C GLU A 108 11.33 -1.06 -4.09
N PRO A 109 10.22 -0.31 -3.92
CA PRO A 109 9.80 0.68 -4.91
C PRO A 109 10.84 1.78 -5.08
N LYS A 110 11.11 2.16 -6.34
CA LYS A 110 11.99 3.29 -6.66
C LYS A 110 11.17 4.54 -6.91
N VAL A 111 11.37 5.56 -6.08
CA VAL A 111 10.71 6.88 -6.19
C VAL A 111 11.66 7.88 -6.85
N THR A 112 11.17 8.73 -7.75
CA THR A 112 11.96 9.79 -8.41
C THR A 112 11.18 11.11 -8.44
N PRO A 113 11.75 12.23 -7.97
CA PRO A 113 13.12 12.41 -7.46
C PRO A 113 13.35 11.75 -6.07
N PRO A 114 14.61 11.56 -5.65
CA PRO A 114 14.91 11.15 -4.28
C PRO A 114 14.28 12.11 -3.27
N GLY A 115 13.63 11.57 -2.23
CA GLY A 115 12.85 12.34 -1.26
C GLY A 115 11.39 12.56 -1.65
N GLY A 116 10.96 12.09 -2.83
CA GLY A 116 9.55 12.04 -3.21
C GLY A 116 8.76 11.03 -2.38
N LEU A 117 7.44 11.15 -2.45
CA LEU A 117 6.46 10.36 -1.70
C LEU A 117 6.05 9.16 -2.55
N ALA A 118 6.34 7.96 -2.04
CA ALA A 118 6.05 6.71 -2.74
C ALA A 118 4.57 6.65 -3.16
N TYR A 119 4.35 6.29 -4.42
CA TYR A 119 3.04 6.20 -5.07
C TYR A 119 2.27 7.52 -5.23
N VAL A 120 2.81 8.64 -4.77
CA VAL A 120 2.30 9.99 -5.07
C VAL A 120 3.12 10.58 -6.21
N ASP A 121 4.43 10.53 -6.06
CA ASP A 121 5.43 10.86 -7.05
C ASP A 121 5.70 9.68 -7.99
N PRO A 122 6.33 9.90 -9.16
CA PRO A 122 6.71 8.84 -10.08
C PRO A 122 7.42 7.69 -9.36
N THR A 123 6.71 6.56 -9.26
CA THR A 123 7.14 5.38 -8.52
C THR A 123 7.16 4.18 -9.45
N VAL A 124 8.31 3.53 -9.53
CA VAL A 124 8.52 2.31 -10.29
C VAL A 124 8.62 1.15 -9.31
N VAL A 125 7.67 0.21 -9.40
CA VAL A 125 7.69 -1.03 -8.64
C VAL A 125 8.40 -2.08 -9.49
N ARG A 126 9.61 -2.44 -9.08
CA ARG A 126 10.41 -3.46 -9.78
C ARG A 126 10.07 -4.83 -9.22
N MET A 127 9.85 -5.79 -10.12
CA MET A 127 9.46 -7.15 -9.77
C MET A 127 10.53 -8.11 -10.30
N ARG A 128 11.13 -8.93 -9.41
CA ARG A 128 12.11 -9.94 -9.81
C ARG A 128 11.38 -11.25 -10.18
N PRO A 129 11.67 -11.88 -11.32
CA PRO A 129 11.10 -13.18 -11.65
C PRO A 129 11.59 -14.27 -10.68
N LEU A 130 10.69 -15.18 -10.31
CA LEU A 130 10.95 -16.39 -9.50
C LEU A 130 10.99 -17.59 -10.45
N THR A 131 12.19 -17.94 -10.89
CA THR A 131 12.39 -18.87 -12.00
C THR A 131 12.19 -20.33 -11.56
N THR A 132 12.53 -20.65 -10.32
CA THR A 132 12.42 -22.01 -9.76
C THR A 132 11.15 -22.23 -8.94
N LEU A 133 10.69 -23.49 -8.87
CA LEU A 133 9.57 -23.86 -7.99
C LEU A 133 9.92 -23.63 -6.51
N GLU A 134 11.15 -23.99 -6.10
CA GLU A 134 11.64 -23.77 -4.74
C GLU A 134 11.56 -22.31 -4.33
N GLU A 135 12.02 -21.38 -5.18
CA GLU A 135 11.90 -19.95 -4.92
C GLU A 135 10.43 -19.51 -4.84
N ARG A 136 9.57 -19.97 -5.77
CA ARG A 136 8.13 -19.66 -5.72
C ARG A 136 7.45 -20.15 -4.45
N CYS A 137 7.89 -21.27 -3.91
CA CYS A 137 7.41 -21.82 -2.64
C CYS A 137 7.95 -21.06 -1.44
N ARG A 138 9.24 -20.69 -1.44
CA ARG A 138 9.87 -19.87 -0.39
C ARG A 138 9.25 -18.49 -0.29
N PHE A 139 8.97 -17.86 -1.44
CA PHE A 139 8.39 -16.52 -1.54
C PHE A 139 6.89 -16.54 -1.86
N ARG A 140 6.18 -17.57 -1.40
CA ARG A 140 4.73 -17.69 -1.59
C ARG A 140 4.03 -16.43 -1.04
N PRO A 141 3.17 -15.76 -1.83
CA PRO A 141 2.45 -14.58 -1.36
C PRO A 141 1.50 -14.97 -0.24
N ARG A 142 1.50 -14.14 0.82
CA ARG A 142 0.53 -14.26 1.92
C ARG A 142 -0.79 -13.62 1.49
N GLU A 143 -1.89 -14.20 1.96
CA GLU A 143 -3.19 -13.57 1.81
C GLU A 143 -3.24 -12.28 2.64
N PRO A 144 -3.84 -11.19 2.11
CA PRO A 144 -4.09 -10.00 2.91
C PRO A 144 -5.05 -10.33 4.04
N PHE A 145 -4.87 -9.69 5.19
CA PHE A 145 -5.85 -9.79 6.27
C PHE A 145 -7.02 -8.84 6.03
N GLY A 146 -8.19 -9.16 6.61
CA GLY A 146 -9.40 -8.36 6.49
C GLY A 146 -10.50 -9.06 5.68
N PRO A 147 -11.62 -8.35 5.42
CA PRO A 147 -12.73 -8.91 4.64
C PRO A 147 -12.31 -9.25 3.21
N THR A 148 -12.60 -10.46 2.77
CA THR A 148 -12.32 -10.94 1.41
C THR A 148 -13.02 -10.11 0.32
N THR A 149 -14.11 -9.43 0.69
CA THR A 149 -14.90 -8.56 -0.19
C THR A 149 -14.23 -7.21 -0.49
N ALA A 150 -13.21 -6.80 0.26
CA ALA A 150 -12.56 -5.51 0.06
C ALA A 150 -11.65 -5.49 -1.18
N VAL A 151 -10.98 -6.62 -1.48
CA VAL A 151 -10.00 -6.75 -2.57
C VAL A 151 -10.17 -8.09 -3.30
N PRO A 152 -11.35 -8.33 -3.89
CA PRO A 152 -11.72 -9.65 -4.37
C PRO A 152 -10.83 -10.14 -5.52
N ARG A 153 -10.39 -9.25 -6.44
CA ARG A 153 -9.55 -9.67 -7.58
C ARG A 153 -8.14 -10.00 -7.14
N TYR A 154 -7.55 -9.19 -6.25
CA TYR A 154 -6.24 -9.42 -5.68
C TYR A 154 -6.20 -10.73 -4.91
N LEU A 155 -7.15 -10.94 -3.99
CA LEU A 155 -7.22 -12.16 -3.18
C LEU A 155 -7.42 -13.40 -4.07
N THR A 156 -8.33 -13.33 -5.03
CA THR A 156 -8.59 -14.44 -5.97
C THR A 156 -7.33 -14.79 -6.77
N ALA A 157 -6.56 -13.79 -7.22
CA ALA A 157 -5.33 -14.02 -7.96
C ALA A 157 -4.25 -14.70 -7.10
N VAL A 158 -4.09 -14.24 -5.86
CA VAL A 158 -3.17 -14.85 -4.87
C VAL A 158 -3.56 -16.29 -4.57
N GLN A 159 -4.85 -16.55 -4.31
CA GLN A 159 -5.37 -17.88 -4.03
C GLN A 159 -5.21 -18.82 -5.21
N ALA A 160 -5.59 -18.39 -6.42
CA ALA A 160 -5.43 -19.18 -7.63
C ALA A 160 -3.97 -19.52 -7.92
N TYR A 161 -3.04 -18.60 -7.64
CA TYR A 161 -1.61 -18.87 -7.75
C TYR A 161 -1.13 -19.86 -6.69
N ASN A 162 -1.50 -19.66 -5.43
CA ASN A 162 -1.11 -20.53 -4.32
C ASN A 162 -1.62 -21.97 -4.49
N LEU A 163 -2.84 -22.15 -5.02
CA LEU A 163 -3.42 -23.48 -5.32
C LEU A 163 -2.68 -24.21 -6.44
N ARG A 164 -2.06 -23.48 -7.38
CA ARG A 164 -1.26 -24.06 -8.47
C ARG A 164 0.17 -24.41 -8.03
N LEU A 165 0.62 -23.92 -6.87
CA LEU A 165 1.95 -24.20 -6.36
C LEU A 165 1.97 -25.52 -5.58
N GLU A 166 2.53 -26.57 -6.18
CA GLU A 166 2.78 -27.87 -5.55
C GLU A 166 4.00 -27.82 -4.61
N CYS A 167 3.90 -27.08 -3.50
CA CYS A 167 5.03 -26.92 -2.56
C CYS A 167 5.21 -28.08 -1.56
N PHE A 168 4.55 -29.21 -1.78
CA PHE A 168 4.65 -30.37 -0.88
C PHE A 168 6.06 -30.95 -0.94
N GLY A 169 6.73 -31.09 0.22
CA GLY A 169 8.05 -31.71 0.35
C GLY A 169 9.26 -30.77 0.24
N LEU A 170 9.09 -29.49 -0.11
CA LEU A 170 10.20 -28.53 -0.25
C LEU A 170 10.42 -27.63 0.99
N LEU A 171 9.52 -27.68 1.97
CA LEU A 171 9.59 -26.89 3.20
C LEU A 171 10.19 -27.67 4.40
N GLY A 172 10.81 -28.82 4.13
CA GLY A 172 11.34 -29.73 5.14
C GLY A 172 12.84 -29.99 4.98
N THR A 173 13.67 -28.99 5.28
CA THR A 173 15.07 -29.12 5.76
C THR A 173 15.47 -27.86 6.49
#